data_AF-A0A944NV28-F1
#
_entry.id   AF-A0A944NV28-F1
#
_cell.length_a   1.000
_cell.length_b   1.000
_cell.length_c   1.000
_cell.angle_alpha   90.00
_cell.angle_beta   90.00
_cell.angle_gamma   90.00
#
_symmetry.space_group_name_H-M   'P 1'
#
loop_
_entity.id
_entity.type
_entity.pdbx_description
1 polymer ?
#
loop_
_entity_poly.entity_id
_entity_poly.type
_entity_poly.pdbx_seq_one_letter_code
_entity_poly.pdbx_strand_id
1 'polypeptide(L)' 'MSAIARTDTSLVVNWWWTVDRWSLAALAAIVAIGAMLTLAASPPVAERLGLDTFYFARRQFLFLG' A
#
# COMPACT_ATOMS: atom_id res chain seq x y z
N MET A 1 8.03 -25.63 7.23
CA MET A 1 7.04 -24.61 7.67
C MET A 1 7.36 -24.27 9.11
N SER A 2 8.06 -23.16 9.35
CA SER A 2 8.35 -22.73 10.72
C SER A 2 7.04 -22.21 11.31
N ALA A 3 6.37 -23.04 12.09
CA ALA A 3 5.26 -22.59 12.91
C ALA A 3 5.82 -21.55 13.88
N ILE A 4 5.28 -20.34 13.89
CA ILE A 4 5.57 -19.35 14.93
C ILE A 4 5.41 -20.06 16.26
N ALA A 5 6.51 -20.22 16.99
CA ALA A 5 6.48 -20.90 18.27
C ALA A 5 5.59 -20.08 19.21
N ARG A 6 4.67 -20.70 19.95
CA ARG A 6 3.83 -19.95 20.90
C ARG A 6 4.63 -19.25 22.01
N THR A 7 5.89 -19.63 22.18
CA THR A 7 6.84 -19.06 23.15
C THR A 7 7.59 -17.84 22.59
N ASP A 8 7.39 -17.49 21.32
CA ASP A 8 8.05 -16.33 20.70
C ASP A 8 7.42 -15.02 21.22
N THR A 9 8.07 -14.39 22.20
CA THR A 9 7.64 -13.14 22.83
C THR A 9 8.15 -11.89 22.12
N SER A 10 8.62 -12.03 20.87
CA SER A 10 9.16 -10.90 20.12
C SER A 10 8.08 -9.83 19.92
N LEU A 11 8.51 -8.56 19.97
CA LEU A 11 7.62 -7.40 19.84
C LEU A 11 6.79 -7.45 18.56
N VAL A 12 7.38 -7.91 17.45
CA VAL A 12 6.72 -8.01 16.14
C VAL A 12 5.63 -9.08 16.14
N VAL A 13 5.89 -10.24 16.76
CA VAL A 13 4.92 -11.34 16.85
C VAL A 13 3.75 -10.93 17.74
N ASN A 14 4.02 -10.38 18.92
CA ASN A 14 2.98 -9.89 19.82
C ASN A 14 2.14 -8.77 19.19
N TRP A 15 2.80 -7.81 18.53
CA TRP A 15 2.12 -6.75 17.79
C TRP A 15 1.18 -7.32 16.71
N TRP A 16 1.68 -8.27 15.91
CA TRP A 16 0.91 -8.92 14.85
C TRP A 16 -0.33 -9.67 15.39
N TRP A 17 -0.24 -10.22 16.61
CA TRP A 17 -1.39 -10.84 17.27
C TRP A 17 -2.42 -9.85 17.82
N THR A 18 -1.99 -8.64 18.20
CA THR A 18 -2.89 -7.60 18.73
C THR A 18 -3.61 -6.77 17.68
N VAL A 19 -3.06 -6.67 16.46
CA VAL A 19 -3.62 -5.82 15.41
C VAL A 19 -4.83 -6.47 14.75
N ASP A 20 -5.87 -5.67 14.52
CA ASP A 20 -7.05 -6.09 13.75
C ASP A 20 -6.71 -6.22 12.25
N ARG A 21 -6.84 -7.44 11.74
CA ARG A 21 -6.52 -7.79 10.35
C ARG A 21 -7.55 -7.24 9.37
N TRP A 22 -8.80 -7.04 9.80
CA TRP A 22 -9.84 -6.47 8.94
C TRP A 22 -9.60 -4.98 8.69
N SER A 23 -9.22 -4.24 9.72
CA SER A 23 -8.80 -2.86 9.59
C SER A 23 -7.56 -2.70 8.68
N LEU A 24 -6.55 -3.57 8.83
CA LEU A 24 -5.40 -3.58 7.91
C LEU A 24 -5.80 -3.92 6.47
N ALA A 25 -6.70 -4.89 6.27
CA ALA A 25 -7.18 -5.26 4.95
C ALA A 25 -7.98 -4.11 4.30
N ALA A 26 -8.82 -3.42 5.08
CA ALA A 26 -9.55 -2.24 4.61
C ALA A 26 -8.60 -1.09 4.22
N LEU A 27 -7.57 -0.83 5.02
CA LEU A 27 -6.54 0.14 4.70
C LEU A 27 -5.82 -0.21 3.39
N ALA A 28 -5.38 -1.47 3.24
CA ALA A 28 -4.73 -1.94 2.04
C ALA A 28 -5.66 -1.83 0.80
N ALA A 29 -6.94 -2.12 0.96
CA ALA A 29 -7.93 -1.95 -0.10
C ALA A 29 -8.10 -0.48 -0.51
N ILE A 30 -8.18 0.44 0.46
CA ILE A 30 -8.25 1.89 0.19
C ILE A 30 -7.02 2.35 -0.58
N VAL A 31 -5.81 1.94 -0.16
CA VAL A 31 -4.56 2.26 -0.85
C VAL A 31 -4.56 1.73 -2.28
N ALA A 32 -4.97 0.47 -2.49
CA ALA A 32 -5.03 -0.15 -3.81
C ALA A 32 -6.03 0.56 -4.73
N ILE A 33 -7.22 0.92 -4.22
CA ILE A 33 -8.22 1.69 -4.96
C ILE A 33 -7.67 3.08 -5.28
N GLY A 34 -7.05 3.77 -4.33
CA GLY A 34 -6.42 5.07 -4.53
C GLY A 34 -5.34 5.02 -5.62
N ALA A 35 -4.51 3.98 -5.63
CA ALA A 35 -3.51 3.74 -6.67
C ALA A 35 -4.14 3.44 -8.05
N MET A 36 -5.24 2.68 -8.08
CA MET A 36 -5.97 2.42 -9.33
C MET A 36 -6.56 3.71 -9.90
N LEU A 37 -7.14 4.55 -9.05
CA LEU A 37 -7.75 5.83 -9.46
C LEU A 37 -6.70 6.82 -9.97
N THR A 38 -5.53 6.92 -9.33
CA THR A 38 -4.44 7.77 -9.81
C THR A 38 -3.87 7.27 -11.13
N LEU A 39 -3.72 5.95 -11.32
CA LEU A 39 -3.33 5.35 -12.60
C LEU A 39 -4.35 5.62 -13.71
N ALA A 40 -5.65 5.56 -13.40
CA ALA A 40 -6.72 5.86 -14.36
C ALA A 40 -6.80 7.36 -14.69
N ALA A 41 -6.53 8.22 -13.71
CA ALA A 41 -6.57 9.68 -13.88
C ALA A 41 -5.24 10.28 -14.41
N SER A 42 -4.13 9.55 -14.38
CA SER A 42 -2.81 10.10 -14.75
C SER A 42 -2.65 10.43 -16.24
N PRO A 43 -3.15 9.64 -17.22
CA PRO A 43 -2.91 9.95 -18.63
C PRO A 43 -3.50 11.31 -19.08
N PRO A 44 -4.77 11.65 -18.81
CA PRO A 44 -5.35 12.91 -19.26
C PRO A 44 -4.81 14.14 -18.50
N VAL A 45 -4.28 13.96 -17.28
CA VAL A 45 -3.66 15.04 -16.50
C VAL A 45 -2.18 15.23 -16.90
N ALA A 46 -1.46 14.15 -17.18
CA ALA A 46 -0.07 14.19 -17.62
C ALA A 46 0.08 14.83 -18.99
N GLU A 47 -0.82 14.52 -19.94
CA GLU A 47 -0.88 15.18 -21.25
C GLU A 47 -1.11 16.70 -21.13
N ARG A 48 -1.93 17.14 -20.16
CA ARG A 48 -2.20 18.57 -19.91
C ARG A 48 -1.04 19.32 -19.28
N LEU A 49 -0.14 18.64 -18.56
CA LEU A 49 1.04 19.23 -17.92
C LEU A 49 2.34 19.02 -18.72
N GLY A 50 2.29 18.33 -19.87
CA GLY A 50 3.49 17.99 -20.66
C GLY A 50 4.46 17.05 -19.93
N LEU A 51 3.94 16.25 -19.00
CA LEU A 51 4.70 15.30 -18.19
C LEU A 51 4.48 13.87 -18.69
N ASP A 52 5.44 13.00 -18.41
CA ASP A 52 5.38 11.60 -18.81
C ASP A 52 4.18 10.87 -18.16
N THR A 53 3.50 10.00 -18.90
CA THR A 53 2.19 9.39 -18.56
C THR A 53 2.19 8.70 -17.19
N PHE A 54 3.35 8.21 -16.75
CA PHE A 54 3.55 7.48 -15.49
C PHE A 54 4.20 8.30 -14.37
N TYR A 55 4.34 9.63 -14.53
CA TYR A 55 4.99 10.51 -13.53
C TYR A 55 4.34 10.40 -12.13
N PHE A 56 3.01 10.39 -12.07
CA PHE A 56 2.28 10.30 -10.80
C PHE A 56 2.34 8.91 -10.16
N ALA A 57 2.28 7.84 -10.97
CA ALA A 57 2.43 6.48 -10.48
C ALA A 57 3.80 6.26 -9.84
N ARG A 58 4.87 6.72 -10.49
CA ARG A 58 6.23 6.68 -9.96
C ARG A 58 6.36 7.43 -8.62
N ARG A 59 5.69 8.58 -8.48
CA ARG A 59 5.69 9.36 -7.24
C ARG A 59 4.92 8.65 -6.12
N GLN A 60 3.81 7.99 -6.44
CA GLN A 60 3.02 7.23 -5.47
C GLN A 60 3.82 6.05 -4.92
N PHE A 61 4.51 5.29 -5.78
CA PHE A 61 5.40 4.20 -5.35
C PHE A 61 6.57 4.69 -4.49
N LEU A 62 7.09 5.89 -4.73
CA LEU A 62 8.13 6.51 -3.91
C LEU A 62 7.66 6.96 -2.52
N PHE A 63 6.38 7.33 -2.37
CA PHE A 63 5.82 7.71 -1.06
C PHE A 63 5.23 6.52 -0.29
N LEU A 64 4.91 5.42 -0.98
CA LEU A 64 4.38 4.19 -0.39
C LEU A 64 5.46 3.21 0.10
N GLY A 65 6.71 3.35 -0.37
CA GLY A 65 7.88 2.62 0.14
C GLY A 65 8.55 3.34 1.30
#